data_AF-A0A967VZ17-F1
#
_entry.id   AF-A0A967VZ17-F1
#
_cell.length_a   1.000
_cell.length_b   1.000
_cell.length_c   1.000
_cell.angle_alpha   90.00
_cell.angle_beta   90.00
_cell.angle_gamma   90.00
#
_symmetry.space_group_name_H-M   'P 1'
#
loop_
_entity.id
_entity.type
_entity.pdbx_description
1 polymer ?
#
loop_
_entity_poly.entity_id
_entity_poly.type
_entity_poly.pdbx_seq_one_letter_code
_entity_poly.pdbx_strand_id
1 'polypeptide(L)'
;SLTFRPNFISTLFDKLPLVETSAESKLKFEAEYAQVNPNPNTFEEPNLGEKGVAYIDDFEGSKRATSLGILYRTWSFASVPERFKIEERDSVDYTIPSNNENLMKTMDNSRLKLNWYNPFNQVPIQDIWPERDVNTQT
;
A
#
# COMPACT_ATOMS: atom_id res chain seq x y z
N SER A 1 -26.77 40.55 -2.36
CA SER A 1 -26.51 41.88 -2.94
C SER A 1 -27.65 42.82 -2.57
N LEU A 2 -27.33 44.08 -2.23
CA LEU A 2 -28.30 45.09 -1.83
C LEU A 2 -28.33 46.20 -2.88
N THR A 3 -29.51 46.58 -3.35
CA THR A 3 -29.66 47.60 -4.38
C THR A 3 -30.44 48.78 -3.83
N PHE A 4 -29.81 49.95 -3.81
CA PHE A 4 -30.41 51.21 -3.42
C PHE A 4 -30.70 52.06 -4.65
N ARG A 5 -31.80 52.83 -4.58
CA ARG A 5 -32.16 53.81 -5.58
C ARG A 5 -32.21 55.21 -4.97
N PRO A 6 -31.04 55.83 -4.71
CA PRO A 6 -31.00 57.11 -4.04
C PRO A 6 -31.34 58.26 -4.99
N ASN A 7 -32.33 59.08 -4.64
CA ASN A 7 -32.67 60.26 -5.43
C ASN A 7 -31.61 61.36 -5.39
N PHE A 8 -30.75 61.39 -4.36
CA PHE A 8 -29.77 62.46 -4.19
C PHE A 8 -28.74 62.51 -5.34
N ILE A 9 -28.41 61.37 -5.96
CA ILE A 9 -27.44 61.31 -7.05
C ILE A 9 -28.03 61.98 -8.30
N SER A 10 -29.22 61.60 -8.75
CA SER A 10 -29.88 62.24 -9.90
C SER A 10 -30.07 63.76 -9.66
N THR A 11 -30.55 64.16 -8.47
CA THR A 11 -30.75 65.58 -8.14
C THR A 11 -29.45 66.40 -8.00
N LEU A 12 -28.30 65.75 -7.80
CA LEU A 12 -27.00 66.43 -7.80
C LEU A 12 -26.56 66.75 -9.24
N PHE A 13 -26.79 65.82 -10.17
CA PHE A 13 -26.48 66.02 -11.58
C PHE A 13 -27.42 67.04 -12.24
N ASP A 14 -28.69 67.08 -11.85
CA ASP A 14 -29.66 68.08 -12.33
C ASP A 14 -29.31 69.53 -11.92
N LYS A 15 -28.38 69.73 -10.98
CA LYS A 15 -27.92 71.07 -10.56
C LYS A 15 -26.77 71.63 -11.41
N LEU A 16 -26.23 70.85 -12.35
CA LEU A 16 -25.20 71.31 -13.27
C LEU A 16 -25.84 72.02 -14.47
N PRO A 17 -25.38 73.22 -14.88
CA PRO A 17 -25.91 73.87 -16.07
C PRO A 17 -25.64 73.01 -17.31
N LEU A 18 -26.63 72.90 -18.20
CA LEU A 18 -26.63 72.13 -19.47
C LEU A 18 -26.79 70.59 -19.34
N VAL A 19 -27.07 70.05 -18.16
CA VAL A 19 -27.28 68.60 -17.95
C VAL A 19 -28.62 68.37 -17.26
N GLU A 20 -29.50 67.57 -17.88
CA GLU A 20 -30.77 67.12 -17.29
C GLU A 20 -30.79 65.58 -17.30
N THR A 21 -31.05 64.96 -16.15
CA THR A 21 -31.10 63.49 -16.05
C THR A 21 -32.42 62.99 -15.46
N SER A 22 -33.18 62.23 -16.26
CA SER A 22 -34.42 61.55 -15.81
C SER A 22 -34.20 60.09 -15.42
N ALA A 23 -32.96 59.60 -15.54
CA ALA A 23 -32.62 58.21 -15.24
C ALA A 23 -32.56 57.97 -13.73
N GLU A 24 -33.16 56.86 -13.29
CA GLU A 24 -33.12 56.43 -11.90
C GLU A 24 -31.69 56.08 -11.47
N SER A 25 -31.22 56.72 -10.40
CA SER A 25 -29.93 56.40 -9.80
C SER A 25 -29.96 55.02 -9.14
N LYS A 26 -28.97 54.15 -9.43
CA LYS A 26 -28.90 52.80 -8.90
C LYS A 26 -27.52 52.53 -8.29
N LEU A 27 -27.49 52.29 -6.98
CA LEU A 27 -26.29 51.88 -6.26
C LEU A 27 -26.44 50.42 -5.85
N LYS A 28 -25.52 49.56 -6.31
CA LYS A 28 -25.52 48.13 -6.02
C LYS A 28 -24.32 47.82 -5.12
N PHE A 29 -24.59 47.26 -3.95
CA PHE A 29 -23.57 46.78 -3.02
C PHE A 29 -23.59 45.25 -2.98
N GLU A 30 -22.44 44.63 -3.24
CA GLU A 30 -22.27 43.19 -3.18
C GLU A 30 -21.10 42.87 -2.26
N ALA A 31 -21.36 42.01 -1.28
CA ALA A 31 -20.35 41.48 -0.39
C ALA A 31 -20.60 39.98 -0.26
N GLU A 32 -19.54 39.21 -0.41
CA GLU A 32 -19.53 37.76 -0.22
C GLU A 32 -18.49 37.43 0.84
N TYR A 33 -18.89 36.58 1.79
CA TYR A 33 -18.00 36.02 2.79
C TYR A 33 -18.09 34.51 2.70
N ALA A 34 -16.96 33.87 2.44
CA ALA A 34 -16.84 32.43 2.41
C ALA A 34 -15.66 31.99 3.27
N GLN A 35 -15.88 31.01 4.14
CA GLN A 35 -14.84 30.39 4.95
C GLN A 35 -14.78 28.90 4.60
N VAL A 36 -13.57 28.41 4.32
CA VAL A 36 -13.29 26.99 4.14
C VAL A 36 -12.40 26.55 5.29
N ASN A 37 -12.81 25.52 6.03
CA ASN A 37 -11.99 24.85 7.03
C ASN A 37 -11.55 23.48 6.46
N PRO A 38 -10.44 23.42 5.71
CA PRO A 38 -10.01 22.18 5.09
C PRO A 38 -9.44 21.24 6.17
N ASN A 39 -10.08 20.08 6.36
CA ASN A 39 -9.43 18.93 6.96
C ASN A 39 -9.37 17.81 5.90
N PRO A 40 -8.22 17.64 5.24
CA PRO A 40 -8.11 16.67 4.15
C PRO A 40 -8.08 15.21 4.63
N ASN A 41 -7.85 14.95 5.93
CA ASN A 41 -7.54 13.62 6.43
C ASN A 41 -8.62 13.11 7.41
N THR A 42 -9.06 11.87 7.21
CA THR A 42 -10.07 11.19 8.05
C THR A 42 -9.45 10.40 9.21
N PHE A 43 -8.13 10.22 9.20
CA PHE A 43 -7.38 9.46 10.20
C PHE A 43 -6.41 10.38 10.95
N GLU A 44 -6.55 10.42 12.28
CA GLU A 44 -5.69 11.18 13.18
C GLU A 44 -4.87 10.19 14.00
N GLU A 45 -3.54 10.37 14.03
CA GLU A 45 -2.66 9.61 14.90
C GLU A 45 -2.38 10.40 16.18
N PRO A 46 -2.90 9.98 17.34
CA PRO A 46 -2.76 10.73 18.59
C PRO A 46 -1.30 10.93 19.01
N ASN A 47 -0.41 10.00 18.62
CA ASN A 47 0.98 9.99 19.03
C ASN A 47 1.90 10.86 18.16
N LEU A 48 1.47 11.26 16.96
CA LEU A 48 2.23 12.15 16.10
C LEU A 48 1.95 13.64 16.37
N GLY A 49 0.89 13.96 17.12
CA GLY A 49 0.49 15.34 17.41
C GLY A 49 0.01 16.13 16.17
N GLU A 50 -0.12 15.47 15.02
CA GLU A 50 -0.54 16.05 13.76
C GLU A 50 -2.04 15.80 13.51
N LYS A 51 -2.74 16.85 13.06
CA LYS A 51 -4.14 16.76 12.63
C LYS A 51 -4.18 16.22 11.21
N GLY A 52 -4.18 14.89 11.11
CA GLY A 52 -4.33 14.16 9.87
C GLY A 52 -3.02 13.60 9.33
N VAL A 53 -2.91 12.27 9.23
CA VAL A 53 -1.75 11.59 8.64
C VAL A 53 -2.12 10.97 7.30
N ALA A 54 -1.25 11.13 6.31
CA ALA A 54 -1.35 10.48 5.01
C ALA A 54 0.00 9.84 4.66
N TYR A 55 -0.01 8.56 4.30
CA TYR A 55 1.19 7.84 3.89
C TYR A 55 1.36 7.95 2.36
N ILE A 56 2.56 8.34 1.91
CA ILE A 56 2.93 8.30 0.49
C ILE A 56 3.22 6.85 0.07
N ASP A 57 3.82 6.07 0.98
CA ASP A 57 4.05 4.64 0.89
C ASP A 57 4.30 4.11 2.31
N ASP A 58 3.48 3.18 2.80
CA ASP A 58 3.61 2.54 4.11
C ASP A 58 4.34 1.18 4.03
N PHE A 59 4.87 0.83 2.85
CA PHE A 59 5.58 -0.40 2.56
C PHE A 59 4.78 -1.68 2.85
N GLU A 60 3.46 -1.63 2.97
CA GLU A 60 2.61 -2.82 3.18
C GLU A 60 2.84 -3.85 2.05
N GLY A 61 3.00 -3.36 0.82
CA GLY A 61 3.27 -4.19 -0.38
C GLY A 61 4.74 -4.47 -0.69
N SER A 62 5.69 -4.03 0.14
CA SER A 62 7.12 -4.15 -0.13
C SER A 62 7.63 -5.59 -0.12
N LYS A 63 6.92 -6.48 0.56
CA LYS A 63 7.24 -7.91 0.65
C LYS A 63 6.29 -8.71 -0.22
N ARG A 64 6.86 -9.54 -1.10
CA ARG A 64 6.12 -10.55 -1.86
C ARG A 64 6.56 -11.93 -1.39
N ALA A 65 5.63 -12.69 -0.83
CA ALA A 65 5.85 -14.08 -0.48
C ALA A 65 5.39 -14.97 -1.65
N THR A 66 6.31 -15.71 -2.25
CA THR A 66 5.98 -16.78 -3.19
C THR A 66 6.00 -18.10 -2.43
N SER A 67 4.82 -18.70 -2.25
CA SER A 67 4.73 -20.00 -1.59
C SER A 67 5.33 -21.11 -2.46
N LEU A 68 6.12 -21.99 -1.85
CA LEU A 68 6.47 -23.27 -2.47
C LEU A 68 5.22 -24.15 -2.42
N GLY A 69 4.84 -24.73 -3.56
CA GLY A 69 3.59 -25.48 -3.67
C GLY A 69 3.46 -26.56 -2.60
N ILE A 70 2.37 -26.58 -1.84
CA ILE A 70 2.13 -27.56 -0.76
C ILE A 70 1.59 -28.91 -1.28
N LEU A 71 1.25 -28.98 -2.57
CA LEU A 71 0.65 -30.17 -3.15
C LEU A 71 1.72 -31.21 -3.39
N TYR A 72 1.51 -32.44 -2.92
CA TYR A 72 2.45 -33.55 -3.14
C TYR A 72 2.90 -33.68 -4.62
N ARG A 73 1.98 -33.48 -5.56
CA ARG A 73 2.22 -33.60 -7.01
C ARG A 73 3.16 -32.54 -7.59
N THR A 74 3.39 -31.42 -6.90
CA THR A 74 4.33 -30.39 -7.37
C THR A 74 5.79 -30.71 -7.03
N TRP A 75 6.02 -31.75 -6.23
CA TRP A 75 7.35 -32.20 -5.85
C TRP A 75 7.69 -33.52 -6.51
N SER A 76 8.94 -33.63 -6.95
CA SER A 76 9.53 -34.85 -7.46
C SER A 76 10.91 -35.04 -6.85
N PHE A 77 11.43 -36.26 -6.98
CA PHE A 77 12.80 -36.53 -6.63
C PHE A 77 13.76 -35.67 -7.48
N ALA A 78 14.62 -34.91 -6.81
CA ALA A 78 15.67 -34.15 -7.47
C ALA A 78 16.74 -35.08 -8.06
N SER A 79 17.58 -34.53 -8.96
CA SER A 79 18.82 -35.18 -9.38
C SER A 79 19.85 -35.17 -8.24
N VAL A 80 20.91 -35.96 -8.37
CA VAL A 80 22.06 -35.87 -7.46
C VAL A 80 22.64 -34.46 -7.54
N PRO A 81 22.90 -33.78 -6.41
CA PRO A 81 23.51 -32.46 -6.41
C PRO A 81 24.98 -32.55 -6.86
N GLU A 82 25.41 -31.62 -7.71
CA GLU A 82 26.79 -31.56 -8.20
C GLU A 82 27.79 -31.28 -7.07
N ARG A 83 27.36 -30.53 -6.05
CA ARG A 83 28.14 -30.22 -4.86
C ARG A 83 27.25 -30.25 -3.63
N PHE A 84 27.76 -30.83 -2.54
CA PHE A 84 27.11 -30.81 -1.24
C PHE A 84 28.14 -30.50 -0.16
N LYS A 85 27.81 -29.58 0.76
CA LYS A 85 28.65 -29.21 1.91
C LYS A 85 27.94 -29.63 3.19
N ILE A 86 28.62 -30.39 4.04
CA ILE A 86 28.17 -30.70 5.41
C ILE A 86 28.88 -29.72 6.35
N GLU A 87 28.14 -28.81 6.98
CA GLU A 87 28.73 -27.75 7.80
C GLU A 87 29.45 -28.27 9.05
N GLU A 88 29.06 -29.44 9.57
CA GLU A 88 29.60 -30.04 10.81
C GLU A 88 30.83 -30.95 10.60
N ARG A 89 31.27 -31.12 9.34
CA ARG A 89 32.50 -31.87 9.02
C ARG A 89 33.42 -30.96 8.22
N ASP A 90 34.65 -30.79 8.71
CA ASP A 90 35.72 -30.04 8.03
C ASP A 90 36.03 -30.56 6.61
N SER A 91 35.47 -31.72 6.22
CA SER A 91 35.39 -32.16 4.83
C SER A 91 34.23 -33.15 4.63
N VAL A 92 33.28 -32.83 3.74
CA VAL A 92 33.17 -33.43 2.39
C VAL A 92 32.40 -32.42 1.51
N ASP A 93 33.13 -31.49 0.91
CA ASP A 93 32.73 -30.93 -0.39
C ASP A 93 33.12 -32.00 -1.41
N TYR A 94 32.16 -32.79 -1.91
CA TYR A 94 32.41 -33.58 -3.12
C TYR A 94 31.82 -32.82 -4.30
N THR A 95 32.67 -32.48 -5.26
CA THR A 95 32.24 -31.98 -6.57
C THR A 95 32.16 -33.17 -7.51
N ILE A 96 30.97 -33.47 -8.03
CA ILE A 96 30.78 -34.45 -9.09
C ILE A 96 31.05 -33.72 -10.41
N PRO A 97 32.12 -34.04 -11.15
CA PRO A 97 32.25 -33.52 -12.51
C PRO A 97 31.03 -33.99 -13.31
N SER A 98 30.27 -33.05 -13.88
CA SER A 98 29.04 -33.34 -14.64
C SER A 98 29.25 -34.31 -15.82
N ASN A 99 30.50 -34.55 -16.23
CA ASN A 99 30.89 -35.49 -17.28
C ASN A 99 31.18 -36.92 -16.78
N ASN A 100 31.05 -37.23 -15.48
CA ASN A 100 31.33 -38.55 -14.93
C ASN A 100 30.04 -39.32 -14.58
N GLU A 101 29.46 -39.97 -15.58
CA GLU A 101 28.19 -40.71 -15.47
C GLU A 101 28.23 -41.84 -14.43
N ASN A 102 29.33 -42.59 -14.35
CA ASN A 102 29.47 -43.71 -13.42
C ASN A 102 29.40 -43.25 -11.96
N LEU A 103 30.02 -42.11 -11.68
CA LEU A 103 30.01 -41.49 -10.37
C LEU A 103 28.63 -40.93 -10.02
N MET A 104 27.98 -40.25 -10.98
CA MET A 104 26.60 -39.77 -10.84
C MET A 104 25.65 -40.93 -10.47
N LYS A 105 25.76 -42.06 -11.18
CA LYS A 105 24.97 -43.27 -10.93
C LYS A 105 25.24 -43.89 -9.56
N THR A 106 26.51 -43.94 -9.14
CA THR A 106 26.89 -44.47 -7.82
C THR A 106 26.32 -43.61 -6.70
N MET A 107 26.33 -42.29 -6.87
CA MET A 107 25.76 -41.36 -5.88
C MET A 107 24.24 -41.39 -5.87
N ASP A 108 23.59 -41.55 -7.02
CA ASP A 108 22.14 -41.72 -7.08
C ASP A 108 21.69 -42.99 -6.35
N ASN A 109 22.45 -44.09 -6.52
CA ASN A 109 22.25 -45.34 -5.78
C ASN A 109 22.52 -45.22 -4.28
N SER A 110 23.30 -44.21 -3.86
CA SER A 110 23.62 -43.94 -2.46
C SER A 110 22.58 -43.03 -1.77
N ARG A 111 21.50 -42.67 -2.49
CA ARG A 111 20.44 -41.79 -1.97
C ARG A 111 19.69 -42.43 -0.81
N LEU A 112 19.54 -41.69 0.28
CA LEU A 112 18.68 -42.08 1.40
C LEU A 112 17.20 -41.98 1.05
N LYS A 113 16.37 -42.80 1.70
CA LYS A 113 14.92 -42.76 1.52
C LYS A 113 14.31 -41.52 2.19
N LEU A 114 14.07 -40.48 1.42
CA LEU A 114 13.32 -39.29 1.83
C LEU A 114 11.83 -39.50 1.54
N ASN A 115 10.97 -39.22 2.52
CA ASN A 115 9.52 -39.18 2.34
C ASN A 115 9.03 -37.77 2.71
N TRP A 116 8.35 -37.08 1.79
CA TRP A 116 7.67 -35.81 2.07
C TRP A 116 6.15 -36.03 2.02
N TYR A 117 5.43 -35.42 2.95
CA TYR A 117 3.98 -35.54 3.06
C TYR A 117 3.42 -34.36 3.85
N ASN A 118 2.12 -34.13 3.72
CA ASN A 118 1.39 -33.18 4.56
C ASN A 118 0.76 -33.97 5.72
N PRO A 119 1.07 -33.64 6.98
CA PRO A 119 0.44 -34.29 8.12
C PRO A 119 -1.06 -33.95 8.18
N PHE A 120 -1.85 -34.84 8.77
CA PHE A 120 -3.27 -34.62 8.99
C PHE A 120 -3.54 -33.57 10.07
N ASN A 121 -2.68 -33.53 11.10
CA ASN A 121 -2.79 -32.54 12.17
C ASN A 121 -2.40 -31.17 11.62
N GLN A 122 -3.25 -30.18 11.87
CA GLN A 122 -3.00 -28.81 11.49
C GLN A 122 -2.32 -28.06 12.63
N VAL A 123 -1.44 -27.12 12.28
CA VAL A 123 -0.83 -26.18 13.22
C VAL A 123 -1.62 -24.87 13.16
N PRO A 124 -2.12 -24.35 14.29
CA PRO A 124 -2.77 -23.04 14.34
C PRO A 124 -1.87 -21.94 13.77
N ILE A 125 -2.47 -20.99 13.05
CA ILE A 125 -1.73 -19.84 12.49
C ILE A 125 -1.10 -19.01 13.62
N GLN A 126 -1.78 -18.88 14.76
CA GLN A 126 -1.29 -18.18 15.96
C GLN A 126 0.00 -18.77 16.52
N ASP A 127 0.19 -20.08 16.42
CA ASP A 127 1.40 -20.73 16.92
C ASP A 127 2.63 -20.37 16.07
N ILE A 128 2.42 -19.97 14.82
CA ILE A 128 3.46 -19.53 13.87
C ILE A 128 3.60 -18.00 13.88
N TRP A 129 2.47 -17.29 13.88
CA TRP A 129 2.37 -15.83 13.88
C TRP A 129 1.41 -15.36 14.96
N PRO A 130 1.90 -15.17 16.21
CA PRO A 130 1.05 -14.85 17.36
C PRO A 130 0.25 -13.56 17.19
N GLU A 131 0.85 -12.56 16.53
CA GLU A 131 0.24 -11.24 16.32
C GLU A 131 -0.73 -11.20 15.13
N ARG A 132 -0.92 -12.32 14.42
CA ARG A 132 -1.79 -12.37 13.25
C ARG A 132 -3.23 -12.67 13.68
N ASP A 133 -4.12 -11.71 13.47
CA ASP A 133 -5.55 -11.94 13.62
C ASP A 133 -6.05 -12.90 12.52
N VAL A 134 -6.83 -13.90 12.93
CA VAL A 134 -7.45 -14.90 12.04
C VAL A 134 -8.97 -14.81 12.02
N ASN A 135 -9.54 -13.90 12.82
CA ASN A 135 -10.97 -13.68 12.77
C ASN A 135 -11.31 -12.98 11.45
N THR A 136 -12.32 -13.50 10.75
CA THR A 136 -12.95 -12.75 9.68
C THR A 136 -13.69 -11.59 10.34
N GLN A 137 -13.25 -10.35 10.11
CA GLN A 137 -14.04 -9.19 10.46
C GLN A 137 -15.34 -9.24 9.62
N THR A 138 -16.41 -9.75 10.22
CA THR A 138 -17.80 -9.68 9.72
C THR A 138 -18.52 -8.52 10.38
#